data_AF-A0A969BXX4-F1
#
_entry.id   AF-A0A969BXX4-F1
#
_cell.length_a   1.000
_cell.length_b   1.000
_cell.length_c   1.000
_cell.angle_alpha   90.00
_cell.angle_beta   90.00
_cell.angle_gamma   90.00
#
_symmetry.space_group_name_H-M   'P 1'
#
loop_
_entity.id
_entity.type
_entity.pdbx_description
1 polymer ?
#
loop_
_entity_poly.entity_id
_entity_poly.type
_entity_poly.pdbx_seq_one_letter_code
_entity_poly.pdbx_strand_id
1 'polypeptide(L)'
;MDPTPWLNLNLAHRAQPANLNTAVFSKPTDRPGLFNNPNLSIVELALTPTKPLTLKLQYSNGTQGGEKYSVIGGNLQLALSKRIGIFGRFGYALDFPSNINPMGWSTGLALTDLFKPGAQAGLSIGQPLIFKDTLGLFTGTQTNYEAFYHYPINNNIAISPTLQVVSHRGTRSATPSSQAPSAPPSPSNHA
;
A
#
# COMPACT_ATOMS: atom_id res chain seq x y z
N MET A 1 -19.09 30.16 14.17
CA MET A 1 -19.51 29.64 12.86
C MET A 1 -18.72 28.38 12.55
N ASP A 2 -19.38 27.24 12.58
CA ASP A 2 -18.87 26.03 11.94
C ASP A 2 -18.88 26.23 10.42
N PRO A 3 -17.85 25.80 9.69
CA PRO A 3 -17.82 25.96 8.26
C PRO A 3 -18.82 24.97 7.66
N THR A 4 -19.45 25.40 6.58
CA THR A 4 -20.33 24.54 5.79
C THR A 4 -19.54 23.32 5.33
N PRO A 5 -20.07 22.09 5.50
CA PRO A 5 -19.42 20.90 4.98
C PRO A 5 -19.24 21.05 3.48
N TRP A 6 -18.04 20.74 2.97
CA TRP A 6 -17.75 20.76 1.55
C TRP A 6 -17.41 19.36 1.06
N LEU A 7 -17.85 19.09 -0.17
CA LEU A 7 -17.66 17.83 -0.88
C LEU A 7 -16.77 18.07 -2.09
N ASN A 8 -15.71 17.27 -2.22
CA ASN A 8 -14.90 17.21 -3.42
C ASN A 8 -15.01 15.82 -4.04
N LEU A 9 -15.29 15.77 -5.34
CA LEU A 9 -15.31 14.54 -6.13
C LEU A 9 -14.20 14.64 -7.18
N ASN A 10 -13.28 13.68 -7.17
CA ASN A 10 -12.23 13.57 -8.17
C ASN A 10 -12.42 12.27 -8.95
N LEU A 11 -12.41 12.39 -10.28
CA LEU A 11 -12.42 11.26 -11.20
C LEU A 11 -11.13 11.30 -12.02
N ALA A 12 -10.39 10.20 -12.03
CA ALA A 12 -9.18 10.07 -12.83
C ALA A 12 -9.20 8.73 -13.59
N HIS A 13 -8.89 8.78 -14.88
CA HIS A 13 -8.66 7.60 -15.70
C HIS A 13 -7.24 7.65 -16.25
N ARG A 14 -6.47 6.57 -16.08
CA ARG A 14 -5.10 6.45 -16.58
C ARG A 14 -4.94 5.14 -17.34
N ALA A 15 -4.61 5.23 -18.62
CA ALA A 15 -4.06 4.13 -19.38
C ALA A 15 -2.53 4.19 -19.27
N GLN A 16 -1.89 3.20 -18.66
CA GLN A 16 -0.45 3.23 -18.42
C GLN A 16 0.25 2.11 -19.19
N PRO A 17 1.20 2.42 -20.10
CA PRO A 17 2.00 1.39 -20.76
C PRO A 17 2.87 0.68 -19.74
N ALA A 18 2.65 -0.63 -19.62
CA ALA A 18 3.51 -1.51 -18.86
C ALA A 18 4.83 -1.71 -19.62
N ASN A 19 5.66 -0.66 -19.72
CA ASN A 19 7.07 -0.80 -20.12
C ASN A 19 7.94 -1.16 -18.91
N LEU A 20 7.49 -2.15 -18.12
CA LEU A 20 8.39 -2.92 -17.27
C LEU A 20 8.89 -4.06 -18.15
N ASN A 21 10.21 -4.22 -18.29
CA ASN A 21 10.80 -5.40 -18.93
C ASN A 21 10.28 -6.66 -18.22
N THR A 22 9.27 -7.31 -18.80
CA THR A 22 8.40 -8.29 -18.13
C THR A 22 8.47 -9.65 -18.81
N ALA A 23 9.66 -10.23 -18.93
CA ALA A 23 9.78 -11.63 -19.32
C ALA A 23 9.09 -12.60 -18.32
N VAL A 24 8.64 -12.12 -17.16
CA VAL A 24 8.02 -12.93 -16.09
C VAL A 24 6.52 -12.63 -15.90
N PHE A 25 5.96 -11.59 -16.51
CA PHE A 25 4.55 -11.19 -16.29
C PHE A 25 3.75 -10.81 -17.55
N SER A 26 4.29 -10.94 -18.75
CA SER A 26 3.58 -10.63 -19.99
C SER A 26 2.81 -11.84 -20.52
N LYS A 27 1.57 -12.04 -20.06
CA LYS A 27 0.55 -12.66 -20.93
C LYS A 27 -0.09 -11.54 -21.74
N PRO A 28 -0.08 -11.60 -23.10
CA PRO A 28 -0.89 -10.70 -23.92
C PRO A 28 -2.35 -10.77 -23.47
N THR A 29 -3.00 -9.61 -23.29
CA THR A 29 -4.38 -9.56 -22.78
C THR A 29 -5.37 -9.64 -23.93
N ASP A 30 -6.35 -10.55 -23.86
CA ASP A 30 -7.38 -10.72 -24.90
C ASP A 30 -8.46 -9.61 -24.90
N ARG A 31 -8.36 -8.62 -23.99
CA ARG A 31 -9.28 -7.47 -23.88
C ARG A 31 -8.53 -6.19 -23.51
N PRO A 32 -7.81 -5.58 -24.47
CA PRO A 32 -7.11 -4.34 -24.23
C PRO A 32 -8.02 -3.17 -23.83
N GLY A 33 -7.52 -2.29 -22.96
CA GLY A 33 -8.09 -0.94 -22.80
C GLY A 33 -7.90 -0.08 -24.06
N LEU A 34 -8.44 1.14 -24.06
CA LEU A 34 -8.25 2.11 -25.15
C LEU A 34 -6.74 2.18 -25.51
N PHE A 35 -6.39 1.97 -26.78
CA PHE A 35 -5.01 1.91 -27.30
C PHE A 35 -4.16 0.70 -26.87
N ASN A 36 -4.76 -0.46 -26.62
CA ASN A 36 -4.02 -1.71 -26.41
C ASN A 36 -3.24 -1.80 -25.08
N ASN A 37 -3.73 -1.18 -24.01
CA ASN A 37 -2.97 -0.93 -22.78
C ASN A 37 -3.68 -1.38 -21.48
N PRO A 38 -2.96 -1.72 -20.39
CA PRO A 38 -3.57 -1.88 -19.06
C PRO A 38 -4.34 -0.61 -18.68
N ASN A 39 -5.59 -0.80 -18.27
CA ASN A 39 -6.48 0.28 -17.85
C ASN A 39 -6.51 0.36 -16.32
N LEU A 40 -6.37 1.57 -15.77
CA LEU A 40 -6.65 1.87 -14.36
C LEU A 40 -7.60 3.06 -14.30
N SER A 41 -8.74 2.87 -13.68
CA SER A 41 -9.71 3.90 -13.38
C SER A 41 -9.79 4.09 -11.88
N ILE A 42 -9.84 5.35 -11.43
CA ILE A 42 -9.91 5.71 -10.01
C ILE A 42 -11.02 6.74 -9.83
N VAL A 43 -11.91 6.47 -8.87
CA VAL A 43 -12.89 7.41 -8.35
C VAL A 43 -12.51 7.73 -6.91
N GLU A 44 -12.44 9.00 -6.54
CA GLU A 44 -12.18 9.44 -5.18
C GLU A 44 -13.24 10.44 -4.71
N LEU A 45 -13.84 10.17 -3.56
CA LEU A 45 -14.78 11.04 -2.86
C LEU A 45 -14.11 11.57 -1.60
N ALA A 46 -14.06 12.89 -1.40
CA ALA A 46 -13.52 13.52 -0.21
C ALA A 46 -14.58 14.41 0.46
N LEU A 47 -14.78 14.20 1.76
CA LEU A 47 -15.80 14.85 2.58
C LEU A 47 -15.15 15.45 3.82
N THR A 48 -15.44 16.72 4.10
CA THR A 48 -15.03 17.40 5.34
C THR A 48 -16.28 17.88 6.07
N PRO A 49 -16.99 16.97 6.79
CA PRO A 49 -18.27 17.30 7.42
C PRO A 49 -18.14 18.33 8.54
N THR A 50 -16.99 18.38 9.20
CA THR A 50 -16.66 19.34 10.27
C THR A 50 -15.21 19.79 10.11
N LYS A 51 -14.82 20.91 10.75
CA LYS A 51 -13.42 21.39 10.76
C LYS A 51 -12.39 20.30 11.10
N PRO A 52 -12.58 19.50 12.17
CA PRO A 52 -11.57 18.53 12.57
C PRO A 52 -11.59 17.23 11.76
N LEU A 53 -12.66 16.91 11.03
CA LEU A 53 -12.84 15.60 10.41
C LEU A 53 -12.78 15.67 8.88
N THR A 54 -11.87 14.90 8.28
CA THR A 54 -11.84 14.65 6.84
C THR A 54 -11.90 13.15 6.57
N LEU A 55 -12.77 12.77 5.65
CA LEU A 55 -12.95 11.41 5.17
C LEU A 55 -12.66 11.38 3.66
N LYS A 56 -11.92 10.38 3.20
CA LYS A 56 -11.73 10.11 1.78
C LYS A 56 -12.08 8.66 1.50
N LEU A 57 -12.82 8.41 0.44
CA LEU A 57 -13.11 7.08 -0.08
C LEU A 57 -12.56 7.01 -1.51
N GLN A 58 -11.97 5.88 -1.85
CA GLN A 58 -11.40 5.63 -3.16
C GLN A 58 -11.86 4.26 -3.66
N TYR A 59 -12.28 4.22 -4.91
CA TYR A 59 -12.48 2.99 -5.66
C TYR A 59 -11.54 3.00 -6.85
N SER A 60 -10.87 1.88 -7.10
CA SER A 60 -10.01 1.69 -8.27
C SER A 60 -10.36 0.38 -8.95
N ASN A 61 -10.30 0.36 -10.28
CA ASN A 61 -10.53 -0.83 -11.09
C ASN A 61 -9.55 -0.84 -12.25
N GLY A 62 -9.03 -2.00 -12.60
CA GLY A 62 -8.23 -2.16 -13.78
C GLY A 62 -8.10 -3.59 -14.27
N THR A 63 -7.23 -3.76 -15.26
CA THR A 63 -6.78 -5.07 -15.73
C THR A 63 -5.27 -5.20 -15.62
N GLN A 64 -4.80 -6.38 -15.23
CA GLN A 64 -3.39 -6.74 -15.18
C GLN A 64 -3.23 -8.19 -15.66
N GLY A 65 -2.42 -8.42 -16.69
CA GLY A 65 -2.22 -9.78 -17.24
C GLY A 65 -3.49 -10.43 -17.82
N GLY A 66 -4.53 -9.64 -18.10
CA GLY A 66 -5.81 -10.09 -18.67
C GLY A 66 -6.87 -10.34 -17.61
N GLU A 67 -6.49 -10.29 -16.34
CA GLU A 67 -7.38 -10.45 -15.20
C GLU A 67 -7.81 -9.09 -14.66
N LYS A 68 -9.06 -9.01 -14.20
CA LYS A 68 -9.60 -7.80 -13.59
C LYS A 68 -9.19 -7.72 -12.14
N TYR A 69 -8.97 -6.51 -11.66
CA TYR A 69 -8.87 -6.25 -10.23
C TYR A 69 -9.71 -5.03 -9.87
N SER A 70 -10.22 -5.01 -8.65
CA SER A 70 -10.91 -3.86 -8.10
C SER A 70 -10.57 -3.70 -6.63
N VAL A 71 -10.37 -2.46 -6.21
CA VAL A 71 -9.89 -2.10 -4.87
C VAL A 71 -10.75 -0.99 -4.32
N ILE A 72 -11.15 -1.13 -3.06
CA ILE A 72 -11.71 -0.04 -2.26
C ILE A 72 -10.70 0.39 -1.21
N GLY A 73 -10.71 1.67 -0.89
CA GLY A 73 -9.89 2.22 0.18
C GLY A 73 -10.52 3.43 0.80
N GLY A 74 -10.07 3.73 2.01
CA GLY A 74 -10.51 4.91 2.75
C GLY A 74 -9.36 5.53 3.53
N ASN A 75 -9.43 6.85 3.69
CA ASN A 75 -8.59 7.62 4.60
C ASN A 75 -9.46 8.39 5.59
N LEU A 76 -9.03 8.46 6.84
CA LEU A 76 -9.62 9.28 7.87
C LEU A 76 -8.53 10.18 8.46
N GLN A 77 -8.88 11.44 8.69
CA GLN A 77 -8.06 12.39 9.45
C GLN A 77 -8.95 13.08 10.47
N LEU A 78 -8.50 13.11 11.73
CA LEU A 78 -9.20 13.76 12.83
C LEU A 78 -8.24 14.63 13.63
N ALA A 79 -8.49 15.94 13.66
CA ALA A 79 -7.82 16.85 14.58
C ALA A 79 -8.45 16.72 15.98
N LEU A 80 -7.69 16.21 16.94
CA LEU A 80 -8.10 16.10 18.35
C LEU A 80 -7.93 17.45 19.08
N SER A 81 -6.97 18.24 18.63
CA SER A 81 -6.73 19.61 19.09
C SER A 81 -6.06 20.44 17.98
N LYS A 82 -5.72 21.70 18.28
CA LYS A 82 -4.93 22.54 17.36
C LYS A 82 -3.52 22.01 17.06
N ARG A 83 -3.00 21.10 17.91
CA ARG A 83 -1.62 20.59 17.82
C ARG A 83 -1.53 19.07 17.64
N ILE A 84 -2.63 18.35 17.78
CA ILE A 84 -2.64 16.88 17.77
C ILE A 84 -3.72 16.41 16.81
N GLY A 85 -3.33 15.56 15.87
CA GLY A 85 -4.23 14.85 14.97
C GLY A 85 -3.93 13.36 14.94
N ILE A 86 -4.93 12.58 14.57
CA ILE A 86 -4.79 11.17 14.22
C ILE A 86 -5.22 10.96 12.78
N PHE A 87 -4.64 9.95 12.15
CA PHE A 87 -4.98 9.59 10.78
C PHE A 87 -4.97 8.09 10.61
N GLY A 88 -5.76 7.60 9.67
CA GLY A 88 -5.85 6.20 9.32
C GLY A 88 -6.08 6.02 7.82
N ARG A 89 -5.60 4.89 7.31
CA ARG A 89 -5.85 4.42 5.95
C ARG A 89 -6.16 2.94 5.98
N PHE A 90 -7.09 2.53 5.13
CA PHE A 90 -7.42 1.13 4.88
C PHE A 90 -7.61 0.91 3.39
N GLY A 91 -7.25 -0.27 2.90
CA GLY A 91 -7.46 -0.70 1.52
C GLY A 91 -7.74 -2.20 1.46
N TYR A 92 -8.63 -2.59 0.56
CA TYR A 92 -9.04 -3.98 0.35
C TYR A 92 -9.31 -4.23 -1.13
N ALA A 93 -8.67 -5.26 -1.69
CA ALA A 93 -8.95 -5.75 -3.02
C ALA A 93 -10.21 -6.64 -2.99
N LEU A 94 -11.28 -6.15 -3.61
CA LEU A 94 -12.53 -6.89 -3.80
C LEU A 94 -12.31 -8.03 -4.80
N ASP A 95 -11.69 -7.69 -5.93
CA ASP A 95 -11.27 -8.63 -6.96
C ASP A 95 -9.76 -8.49 -7.17
N PHE A 96 -9.06 -9.62 -7.22
CA PHE A 96 -7.64 -9.65 -7.57
C PHE A 96 -7.30 -10.97 -8.30
N PRO A 97 -6.33 -10.95 -9.23
CA PRO A 97 -5.73 -12.15 -9.80
C PRO A 97 -5.51 -13.30 -8.81
N SER A 98 -5.70 -14.54 -9.26
CA SER A 98 -5.45 -15.74 -8.45
C SER A 98 -6.30 -15.90 -7.17
N ASN A 99 -7.43 -15.19 -7.06
CA ASN A 99 -8.37 -15.29 -5.93
C ASN A 99 -7.71 -15.00 -4.56
N ILE A 100 -6.68 -14.15 -4.54
CA ILE A 100 -6.14 -13.59 -3.30
C ILE A 100 -6.90 -12.30 -2.97
N ASN A 101 -7.10 -12.01 -1.70
CA ASN A 101 -7.69 -10.73 -1.28
C ASN A 101 -6.67 -9.91 -0.48
N PRO A 102 -5.75 -9.20 -1.17
CA PRO A 102 -4.87 -8.24 -0.54
C PRO A 102 -5.65 -7.22 0.28
N MET A 103 -5.18 -6.97 1.50
CA MET A 103 -5.59 -5.82 2.29
C MET A 103 -4.37 -5.08 2.83
N GLY A 104 -4.55 -3.81 3.18
CA GLY A 104 -3.53 -3.02 3.84
C GLY A 104 -4.16 -1.99 4.75
N TRP A 105 -3.44 -1.61 5.78
CA TRP A 105 -3.87 -0.58 6.71
C TRP A 105 -2.69 0.19 7.28
N SER A 106 -2.93 1.42 7.69
CA SER A 106 -1.98 2.18 8.51
C SER A 106 -2.74 3.15 9.40
N THR A 107 -2.19 3.45 10.57
CA THR A 107 -2.70 4.48 11.47
C THR A 107 -1.54 5.23 12.09
N GLY A 108 -1.79 6.45 12.53
CA GLY A 108 -0.77 7.26 13.14
C GLY A 108 -1.29 8.50 13.82
N LEU A 109 -0.35 9.19 14.45
CA LEU A 109 -0.53 10.46 15.12
C LEU A 109 0.40 11.50 14.50
N ALA A 110 -0.11 12.72 14.40
CA ALA A 110 0.63 13.88 13.92
C ALA A 110 0.56 14.98 14.97
N LEU A 111 1.71 15.60 15.22
CA LEU A 111 1.89 16.69 16.15
C LEU A 111 2.39 17.92 15.39
N THR A 112 1.83 19.09 15.68
CA THR A 112 2.33 20.37 15.15
C THR A 112 2.80 21.26 16.29
N ASP A 113 3.77 22.12 15.99
CA ASP A 113 4.45 23.00 16.94
C ASP A 113 5.07 22.23 18.13
N LEU A 114 5.56 21.01 17.89
CA LEU A 114 6.21 20.21 18.92
C LEU A 114 7.61 20.79 19.22
N PHE A 115 7.83 21.26 20.44
CA PHE A 115 9.06 21.93 20.93
C PHE A 115 9.49 23.21 20.20
N LYS A 116 9.04 23.48 18.97
CA LYS A 116 9.32 24.69 18.20
C LYS A 116 8.13 25.05 17.29
N PRO A 117 7.73 26.33 17.20
CA PRO A 117 6.73 26.77 16.23
C PRO A 117 7.10 26.38 14.79
N GLY A 118 6.14 25.84 14.04
CA GLY A 118 6.32 25.32 12.69
C GLY A 118 6.91 23.90 12.62
N ALA A 119 7.41 23.34 13.74
CA ALA A 119 7.87 21.96 13.75
C ALA A 119 6.71 20.97 13.66
N GLN A 120 6.94 19.82 13.04
CA GLN A 120 5.95 18.75 12.93
C GLN A 120 6.59 17.43 13.34
N ALA A 121 5.84 16.57 14.02
CA ALA A 121 6.29 15.23 14.35
C ALA A 121 5.19 14.24 14.04
N GLY A 122 5.55 12.98 13.84
CA GLY A 122 4.54 11.93 13.75
C GLY A 122 5.10 10.55 14.03
N LEU A 123 4.18 9.68 14.42
CA LEU A 123 4.41 8.25 14.59
C LEU A 123 3.33 7.51 13.80
N SER A 124 3.71 6.44 13.10
CA SER A 124 2.77 5.59 12.38
C SER A 124 3.13 4.12 12.52
N ILE A 125 2.10 3.30 12.40
CA ILE A 125 2.20 1.85 12.25
C ILE A 125 1.29 1.42 11.10
N GLY A 126 1.72 0.46 10.32
CA GLY A 126 0.86 -0.11 9.29
C GLY A 126 1.38 -1.40 8.73
N GLN A 127 0.49 -2.10 8.05
CA GLN A 127 0.79 -3.29 7.27
C GLN A 127 0.37 -2.99 5.84
N PRO A 128 1.31 -2.68 4.93
CA PRO A 128 0.96 -2.25 3.59
C PRO A 128 0.38 -3.38 2.74
N LEU A 129 0.72 -4.63 3.05
CA LEU A 129 0.26 -5.80 2.31
C LEU A 129 0.07 -7.00 3.22
N ILE A 130 -1.18 -7.43 3.34
CA ILE A 130 -1.63 -8.63 4.03
C ILE A 130 -2.36 -9.46 2.98
N PHE A 131 -1.88 -10.68 2.73
CA PHE A 131 -2.57 -11.62 1.86
C PHE A 131 -3.51 -12.49 2.69
N LYS A 132 -4.79 -12.49 2.33
CA LYS A 132 -5.66 -13.64 2.60
C LYS A 132 -5.50 -14.59 1.42
N ASP A 133 -4.53 -15.48 1.55
CA ASP A 133 -4.25 -16.49 0.54
C ASP A 133 -4.89 -17.82 0.96
N THR A 134 -5.77 -18.36 0.12
CA THR A 134 -6.35 -19.69 0.31
C THR A 134 -5.41 -20.81 -0.15
N LEU A 135 -4.36 -20.49 -0.93
CA LEU A 135 -3.38 -21.42 -1.50
C LEU A 135 -2.08 -21.53 -0.68
N GLY A 136 -1.87 -20.69 0.34
CA GLY A 136 -0.70 -20.74 1.22
C GLY A 136 0.65 -20.38 0.56
N LEU A 137 0.63 -19.76 -0.61
CA LEU A 137 1.79 -19.27 -1.36
C LEU A 137 2.42 -18.03 -0.72
N PHE A 138 1.62 -17.26 0.04
CA PHE A 138 2.07 -16.10 0.79
C PHE A 138 1.80 -16.26 2.29
N THR A 139 2.88 -16.49 3.06
CA THR A 139 2.83 -16.59 4.51
C THR A 139 3.66 -15.47 5.12
N GLY A 140 3.03 -14.33 5.41
CA GLY A 140 3.72 -13.23 6.09
C GLY A 140 2.96 -11.92 5.97
N THR A 141 2.92 -11.18 7.07
CA THR A 141 2.44 -9.79 7.08
C THR A 141 3.61 -8.90 7.47
N GLN A 142 3.95 -7.93 6.64
CA GLN A 142 4.99 -6.95 6.98
C GLN A 142 4.36 -5.85 7.82
N THR A 143 5.00 -5.52 8.94
CA THR A 143 4.60 -4.37 9.77
C THR A 143 5.69 -3.31 9.71
N ASN A 144 5.30 -2.11 9.32
CA ASN A 144 6.14 -0.92 9.32
C ASN A 144 5.78 -0.04 10.51
N TYR A 145 6.79 0.46 11.18
CA TYR A 145 6.70 1.52 12.18
C TYR A 145 7.54 2.68 11.69
N GLU A 146 6.99 3.89 11.72
CA GLU A 146 7.73 5.07 11.29
C GLU A 146 7.59 6.18 12.32
N ALA A 147 8.68 6.91 12.52
CA ALA A 147 8.72 8.11 13.33
C ALA A 147 9.44 9.19 12.53
N PHE A 148 8.89 10.39 12.47
CA PHE A 148 9.55 11.52 11.82
C PHE A 148 9.48 12.78 12.68
N TYR A 149 10.42 13.68 12.46
CA TYR A 149 10.40 15.01 13.05
C TYR A 149 10.91 16.05 12.05
N HIS A 150 10.02 16.92 11.58
CA HIS A 150 10.34 18.08 10.76
C HIS A 150 10.71 19.26 11.65
N TYR A 151 11.98 19.62 11.67
CA TYR A 151 12.50 20.75 12.42
C TYR A 151 12.86 21.92 11.49
N PRO A 152 12.09 23.03 11.50
CA PRO A 152 12.46 24.21 10.73
C PRO A 152 13.64 24.91 11.38
N ILE A 153 14.73 25.12 10.65
CA ILE A 153 15.83 25.99 11.08
C ILE A 153 15.39 27.44 10.90
N ASN A 154 14.82 27.76 9.74
CA ASN A 154 14.22 29.03 9.37
C ASN A 154 13.11 28.81 8.31
N ASN A 155 12.60 29.87 7.69
CA ASN A 155 11.51 29.80 6.71
C ASN A 155 11.89 29.13 5.37
N ASN A 156 13.18 28.85 5.15
CA ASN A 156 13.70 28.32 3.89
C ASN A 156 14.44 27.00 4.05
N ILE A 157 14.83 26.64 5.28
CA ILE A 157 15.65 25.46 5.58
C ILE A 157 15.04 24.71 6.75
N ALA A 158 14.87 23.41 6.57
CA ALA A 158 14.44 22.48 7.60
C ALA A 158 15.23 21.17 7.51
N ILE A 159 15.31 20.47 8.64
CA ILE A 159 15.88 19.13 8.73
C ILE A 159 14.74 18.18 9.15
N SER A 160 14.62 17.03 8.47
CA SER A 160 13.52 16.08 8.71
C SER A 160 14.03 14.65 8.94
N PRO A 161 14.66 14.34 10.09
CA PRO A 161 15.01 12.97 10.42
C PRO A 161 13.78 12.07 10.42
N THR A 162 13.98 10.84 9.97
CA THR A 162 12.98 9.77 10.00
C THR A 162 13.64 8.48 10.48
N LEU A 163 12.97 7.75 11.36
CA LEU A 163 13.32 6.41 11.78
C LEU A 163 12.23 5.46 11.25
N GLN A 164 12.65 4.39 10.58
CA GLN A 164 11.75 3.35 10.10
C GLN A 164 12.20 1.99 10.63
N VAL A 165 11.27 1.25 11.21
CA VAL A 165 11.49 -0.12 11.67
C VAL A 165 10.52 -1.02 10.92
N VAL A 166 11.04 -2.07 10.29
CA VAL A 166 10.24 -3.04 9.54
C VAL A 166 10.40 -4.41 10.17
N SER A 167 9.30 -4.97 10.67
CA SER A 167 9.24 -6.31 11.24
C SER A 167 8.42 -7.26 10.36
N HIS A 168 8.67 -8.57 10.50
CA HIS A 168 7.94 -9.62 9.79
C HIS A 168 7.94 -9.44 8.26
N ARG A 169 9.12 -9.17 7.68
CA ARG A 169 9.27 -8.98 6.22
C ARG A 169 8.61 -10.15 5.48
N GLY A 170 7.72 -9.83 4.54
CA GLY A 170 6.97 -10.84 3.80
C GLY A 170 7.93 -11.83 3.11
N THR A 171 7.82 -13.11 3.46
CA THR A 171 8.55 -14.18 2.79
C THR A 171 7.64 -14.81 1.72
N ARG A 172 8.19 -15.04 0.52
CA ARG A 172 7.59 -16.00 -0.41
C ARG A 172 7.85 -17.39 0.16
N SER A 173 6.85 -18.27 0.17
CA SER A 173 7.10 -19.70 0.39
C SER A 173 8.16 -20.13 -0.62
N ALA A 174 9.30 -20.62 -0.13
CA ALA A 174 10.35 -21.14 -0.99
C ALA A 174 9.73 -22.20 -1.91
N THR A 175 9.97 -22.12 -3.21
CA THR A 175 9.78 -23.27 -4.09
C THR A 175 10.48 -24.46 -3.41
N PRO A 176 9.83 -25.62 -3.22
CA PRO A 176 10.51 -26.78 -2.69
C PRO A 176 11.76 -26.98 -3.53
N SER A 177 12.94 -26.97 -2.92
CA SER A 177 14.16 -27.33 -3.65
C SER A 177 13.92 -28.70 -4.23
N SER A 178 13.70 -28.76 -5.54
CA SER A 178 13.62 -30.00 -6.28
C SER A 178 14.81 -30.85 -5.87
N GLN A 179 14.52 -32.08 -5.44
CA GLN A 179 15.43 -33.20 -5.29
C GLN A 179 16.88 -32.88 -5.68
N ALA A 180 17.77 -32.82 -4.70
CA ALA A 180 19.17 -33.09 -5.00
C ALA A 180 19.20 -34.44 -5.74
N PRO A 181 19.86 -34.56 -6.92
CA PRO A 181 19.97 -35.84 -7.59
C PRO A 181 20.61 -36.82 -6.60
N SER A 182 19.90 -37.91 -6.31
CA SER A 182 20.42 -38.98 -5.47
C SER A 182 21.77 -39.42 -6.03
N ALA A 183 22.80 -39.41 -5.19
CA ALA A 183 24.13 -39.88 -5.56
C ALA A 183 24.03 -41.28 -6.20
N PRO A 184 24.79 -41.56 -7.27
CA PRO A 184 24.81 -42.90 -7.86
C PRO A 184 25.31 -43.91 -6.81
N PRO A 185 24.78 -45.14 -6.78
CA PRO A 185 25.19 -46.14 -5.81
C PRO A 185 26.67 -46.49 -5.97
N SER A 186 27.40 -46.56 -4.85
CA SER A 186 28.78 -47.03 -4.83
C SER A 186 28.88 -48.46 -5.38
N PRO A 187 29.91 -48.77 -6.18
CA PRO A 187 30.13 -50.13 -6.66
C PRO A 187 30.40 -51.07 -5.48
N SER A 188 29.65 -52.16 -5.40
CA SER A 188 29.90 -53.26 -4.47
C SER A 188 31.17 -53.99 -4.90
N ASN A 189 32.23 -53.87 -4.10
CA ASN A 189 33.40 -54.72 -4.24
C ASN A 189 33.05 -56.13 -3.77
N HIS A 190 32.94 -57.06 -4.72
CA HIS A 190 33.06 -58.48 -4.44
C HIS A 190 34.54 -58.85 -4.43
N ALA A 191 35.00 -59.36 -3.28
CA ALA A 191 36.20 -60.19 -3.13
C ALA A 191 35.85 -61.33 -2.17
#